data_AF-A0A6L8NC22-F1
#
_entry.id   AF-A0A6L8NC22-F1
#
_cell.length_a   1.000
_cell.length_b   1.000
_cell.length_c   1.000
_cell.angle_alpha   90.00
_cell.angle_beta   90.00
_cell.angle_gamma   90.00
#
_symmetry.space_group_name_H-M   'P 1'
#
loop_
_entity.id
_entity.type
_entity.pdbx_description
1 polymer ?
#
loop_
_entity_poly.entity_id
_entity_poly.type
_entity_poly.pdbx_seq_one_letter_code
_entity_poly.pdbx_strand_id
1 'polypeptide(L)'
;MNALRTLLEEHDHIVQEISGQNDFGEDFYVTFTDDGDVTSDTIKVQVKGGDSRRRGNGYAVPVDRHHDTWSEGNIPVYCVVYDPSDKNLYWANATQQLRSHGSFNAPRFIGISPNSMLDDSTMDSFVSQARRYVGRYRGRQAVLTHLGEMSGTEFDPADHVLHFVNSNDDDLIFWKRPGDAVATLLLSAQDWQPAWVTLESLMRSELPVPEGSDDPGLPDPDLCTAEDLELDRTEIMWVVACFSSTRPAENGPEGEPVECEGCPDCTGEEPKEHGRIEADVIHAYVLTCMLDRIEAEPDLVQRSILAMREETALEPDIIAELGTLETDPRVVRRVSKLSRATVATVDDIEPEAFRLAVLYLIHCIYVGGPSLPLDEQVRIVWRIPEPPEPESRTR
;
A
#
# COMPACT_ATOMS: atom_id res chain seq x y z
N MET A 1 22.32 19.98 -10.91
CA MET A 1 23.12 18.82 -11.37
C MET A 1 24.31 18.58 -10.45
N ASN A 2 25.18 19.59 -10.23
CA ASN A 2 26.37 19.42 -9.38
C ASN A 2 26.09 19.13 -7.89
N ALA A 3 25.01 19.66 -7.31
CA ALA A 3 24.73 19.49 -5.88
C ALA A 3 24.55 18.02 -5.44
N LEU A 4 23.77 17.23 -6.19
CA LEU A 4 23.56 15.81 -5.88
C LEU A 4 24.86 15.01 -5.99
N ARG A 5 25.62 15.28 -7.06
CA ARG A 5 26.90 14.61 -7.28
C ARG A 5 27.87 14.88 -6.14
N THR A 6 28.04 16.14 -5.78
CA THR A 6 28.90 16.54 -4.65
C THR A 6 28.48 15.85 -3.37
N LEU A 7 27.19 15.88 -3.03
CA LEU A 7 26.67 15.25 -1.82
C LEU A 7 26.93 13.73 -1.81
N LEU A 8 26.74 13.02 -2.93
CA LEU A 8 27.00 11.58 -2.99
C LEU A 8 28.51 11.25 -2.91
N GLU A 9 29.35 12.03 -3.60
CA GLU A 9 30.80 11.83 -3.59
C GLU A 9 31.43 12.17 -2.21
N GLU A 10 30.87 13.15 -1.49
CA GLU A 10 31.29 13.52 -0.12
C GLU A 10 30.97 12.43 0.92
N HIS A 11 29.98 11.58 0.62
CA HIS A 11 29.63 10.39 1.41
C HIS A 11 30.19 9.10 0.78
N ASP A 12 31.32 9.22 0.08
CA ASP A 12 32.13 8.12 -0.50
C ASP A 12 31.41 7.25 -1.55
N HIS A 13 30.28 7.70 -2.12
CA HIS A 13 29.59 6.96 -3.18
C HIS A 13 30.13 7.29 -4.57
N ILE A 14 30.06 6.31 -5.47
CA ILE A 14 30.60 6.44 -6.83
C ILE A 14 29.50 6.92 -7.77
N VAL A 15 29.66 8.12 -8.33
CA VAL A 15 28.72 8.73 -9.30
C VAL A 15 29.34 8.73 -10.70
N GLN A 16 28.62 8.19 -11.68
CA GLN A 16 28.99 8.22 -13.10
C GLN A 16 27.92 8.95 -13.90
N GLU A 17 28.32 9.99 -14.63
CA GLU A 17 27.39 10.75 -15.49
C GLU A 17 27.05 9.97 -16.76
N ILE A 18 25.77 10.00 -17.13
CA ILE A 18 25.30 9.44 -18.39
C ILE A 18 25.40 10.54 -19.46
N SER A 19 26.17 10.27 -20.51
CA SER A 19 26.32 11.23 -21.62
C SER A 19 24.98 11.49 -22.30
N GLY A 20 24.59 12.77 -22.43
CA GLY A 20 23.33 13.19 -23.05
C GLY A 20 23.16 12.85 -24.53
N GLN A 21 24.14 12.20 -25.18
CA GLN A 21 23.96 11.59 -26.50
C GLN A 21 23.19 10.26 -26.45
N ASN A 22 23.05 9.65 -25.26
CA ASN A 22 22.26 8.45 -24.98
C ASN A 22 21.13 8.77 -23.96
N ASP A 23 20.41 9.88 -24.17
CA ASP A 23 19.37 10.34 -23.24
C ASP A 23 18.09 9.51 -23.34
N PHE A 24 17.97 8.53 -22.44
CA PHE A 24 16.74 7.77 -22.15
C PHE A 24 16.05 8.25 -20.87
N GLY A 25 16.40 9.45 -20.37
CA GLY A 25 15.77 10.06 -19.19
C GLY A 25 16.46 9.78 -17.86
N GLU A 26 17.75 9.43 -17.82
CA GLU A 26 18.53 9.28 -16.58
C GLU A 26 19.86 10.03 -16.67
N ASP A 27 20.29 10.67 -15.59
CA ASP A 27 21.47 11.53 -15.57
C ASP A 27 22.70 10.87 -14.95
N PHE A 28 22.51 9.97 -13.99
CA PHE A 28 23.60 9.32 -13.26
C PHE A 28 23.38 7.82 -13.06
N TYR A 29 24.48 7.07 -13.05
CA TYR A 29 24.60 5.84 -12.28
C TYR A 29 25.24 6.15 -10.94
N VAL A 30 24.65 5.63 -9.86
CA VAL A 30 25.20 5.73 -8.51
C VAL A 30 25.44 4.33 -7.99
N THR A 31 26.68 4.03 -7.65
CA THR A 31 27.06 2.76 -7.00
C THR A 31 27.41 3.05 -5.56
N PHE A 32 26.71 2.39 -4.64
CA PHE A 32 26.88 2.58 -3.22
C PHE A 32 28.12 1.87 -2.68
N THR A 33 28.69 2.48 -1.64
CA THR A 33 29.81 1.98 -0.86
C THR A 33 29.35 1.73 0.57
N ASP A 34 30.07 0.87 1.28
CA ASP A 34 29.80 0.51 2.67
C ASP A 34 31.17 0.31 3.34
N ASP A 35 31.48 1.14 4.34
CA ASP A 35 32.79 1.17 5.01
C ASP A 35 34.01 1.23 4.06
N GLY A 36 33.87 1.92 2.93
CA GLY A 36 34.93 2.06 1.91
C GLY A 36 35.02 0.90 0.91
N ASP A 37 34.20 -0.15 1.06
CA ASP A 37 34.07 -1.24 0.10
C ASP A 37 32.90 -1.00 -0.87
N VAL A 38 33.10 -1.30 -2.15
CA VAL A 38 32.06 -1.17 -3.17
C VAL A 38 31.05 -2.31 -3.03
N THR A 39 29.80 -1.98 -2.72
CA THR A 39 28.72 -2.95 -2.44
C THR A 39 28.16 -3.64 -3.68
N SER A 40 28.51 -3.12 -4.87
CA SER A 40 27.90 -3.47 -6.16
C SER A 40 26.40 -3.14 -6.26
N ASP A 41 25.80 -2.47 -5.27
CA ASP A 41 24.43 -1.97 -5.36
C ASP A 41 24.40 -0.68 -6.18
N THR A 42 23.72 -0.72 -7.33
CA THR A 42 23.68 0.40 -8.29
C THR A 42 22.24 0.84 -8.50
N ILE A 43 22.04 2.15 -8.56
CA ILE A 43 20.79 2.79 -8.98
C ILE A 43 21.06 3.74 -10.15
N LYS A 44 20.01 4.00 -10.94
CA LYS A 44 19.97 5.12 -11.87
C LYS A 44 19.30 6.31 -11.22
N VAL A 45 19.74 7.52 -11.51
CA VAL A 45 19.13 8.74 -10.99
C VAL A 45 18.80 9.72 -12.11
N GLN A 46 17.55 10.18 -12.14
CA GLN A 46 17.11 11.33 -12.94
C GLN A 46 17.00 12.55 -12.00
N VAL A 47 17.76 13.59 -12.31
CA VAL A 47 17.73 14.88 -11.62
C VAL A 47 16.93 15.89 -12.43
N LYS A 48 15.95 16.51 -11.78
CA LYS A 48 15.27 17.69 -12.29
C LYS A 48 15.49 18.86 -11.34
N GLY A 49 15.38 20.08 -11.84
CA GLY A 49 15.51 21.25 -11.00
C GLY A 49 14.65 22.40 -11.49
N GLY A 50 14.37 23.33 -10.60
CA GLY A 50 13.61 24.54 -10.87
C GLY A 50 12.19 24.54 -10.31
N ASP A 51 11.64 25.74 -10.12
CA ASP A 51 10.36 25.96 -9.44
C ASP A 51 9.17 25.27 -10.15
N SER A 52 9.29 24.98 -11.45
CA SER A 52 8.28 24.26 -12.23
C SER A 52 8.02 22.82 -11.77
N ARG A 53 8.90 22.28 -10.92
CA ARG A 53 8.74 20.94 -10.31
C ARG A 53 7.90 20.96 -9.05
N ARG A 54 7.66 22.12 -8.43
CA ARG A 54 6.84 22.23 -7.23
C ARG A 54 5.37 21.91 -7.52
N ARG A 55 4.72 21.32 -6.53
CA ARG A 55 3.28 21.09 -6.46
C ARG A 55 2.81 21.55 -5.08
N GLY A 56 1.49 21.62 -4.87
CA GLY A 56 0.92 22.03 -3.58
C GLY A 56 1.42 21.20 -2.39
N ASN A 57 1.86 19.96 -2.61
CA ASN A 57 2.37 19.06 -1.58
C ASN A 57 3.68 18.35 -1.97
N GLY A 58 4.71 19.11 -2.37
CA GLY A 58 6.04 18.58 -2.69
C GLY A 58 6.46 18.82 -4.13
N TYR A 59 6.99 17.79 -4.78
CA TYR A 59 7.51 17.89 -6.15
C TYR A 59 6.95 16.80 -7.05
N ALA A 60 6.92 17.08 -8.35
CA ALA A 60 6.51 16.12 -9.35
C ALA A 60 7.51 16.09 -10.51
N VAL A 61 7.93 14.87 -10.87
CA VAL A 61 8.73 14.60 -12.06
C VAL A 61 7.84 13.92 -13.10
N PRO A 62 7.64 14.49 -14.29
CA PRO A 62 6.87 13.85 -15.34
C PRO A 62 7.57 12.57 -15.80
N VAL A 63 6.78 11.52 -15.97
CA VAL A 63 7.25 10.22 -16.46
C VAL A 63 7.35 10.23 -17.98
N ASP A 64 6.40 10.86 -18.67
CA ASP A 64 6.33 10.97 -20.13
C ASP A 64 6.59 9.62 -20.83
N ARG A 65 7.54 9.58 -21.76
CA ARG A 65 7.95 8.40 -22.54
C ARG A 65 8.84 7.42 -21.78
N HIS A 66 9.17 7.71 -20.52
CA HIS A 66 10.17 6.96 -19.75
C HIS A 66 9.57 5.86 -18.87
N HIS A 67 8.24 5.70 -18.90
CA HIS A 67 7.50 4.74 -18.08
C HIS A 67 8.15 3.35 -18.10
N ASP A 68 8.20 2.71 -19.26
CA ASP A 68 8.69 1.33 -19.41
C ASP A 68 10.18 1.23 -19.03
N THR A 69 10.98 2.23 -19.42
CA THR A 69 12.41 2.25 -19.09
C THR A 69 12.65 2.34 -17.57
N TRP A 70 11.82 3.10 -16.85
CA TRP A 70 11.94 3.30 -15.42
C TRP A 70 11.28 2.20 -14.60
N SER A 71 10.20 1.59 -15.09
CA SER A 71 9.49 0.50 -14.44
C SER A 71 10.20 -0.84 -14.67
N GLU A 72 10.62 -1.17 -15.89
CA GLU A 72 11.06 -2.52 -16.28
C GLU A 72 12.59 -2.69 -16.33
N GLY A 73 13.36 -1.60 -16.35
CA GLY A 73 14.81 -1.67 -16.50
C GLY A 73 15.54 -2.45 -15.39
N ASN A 74 16.63 -3.13 -15.71
CA ASN A 74 17.38 -3.98 -14.75
C ASN A 74 18.04 -3.24 -13.57
N ILE A 75 18.02 -1.91 -13.58
CA ILE A 75 18.55 -1.05 -12.52
C ILE A 75 17.43 -0.08 -12.13
N PRO A 76 17.04 -0.02 -10.85
CA PRO A 76 15.96 0.86 -10.42
C PRO A 76 16.34 2.34 -10.57
N VAL A 77 15.36 3.15 -10.94
CA VAL A 77 15.46 4.58 -11.19
C VAL A 77 14.90 5.36 -10.00
N TYR A 78 15.67 6.34 -9.56
CA TYR A 78 15.29 7.32 -8.54
C TYR A 78 15.17 8.69 -9.17
N CYS A 79 14.14 9.43 -8.80
CA CYS A 79 14.00 10.83 -9.17
C CYS A 79 14.50 11.70 -8.05
N VAL A 80 15.33 12.70 -8.37
CA VAL A 80 15.80 13.73 -7.44
C VAL A 80 15.42 15.10 -7.98
N VAL A 81 14.83 15.94 -7.14
CA VAL A 81 14.54 17.34 -7.45
C VAL A 81 15.45 18.25 -6.65
N TYR A 82 16.14 19.15 -7.34
CA TYR A 82 16.80 20.28 -6.70
C TYR A 82 15.86 21.48 -6.70
N ASP A 83 15.51 21.95 -5.51
CA ASP A 83 14.72 23.15 -5.32
C ASP A 83 15.66 24.37 -5.17
N PRO A 84 15.61 25.36 -6.09
CA PRO A 84 16.53 26.49 -6.05
C PRO A 84 16.22 27.53 -4.97
N SER A 85 15.01 27.56 -4.39
CA SER A 85 14.69 28.60 -3.40
C SER A 85 15.17 28.23 -2.00
N ASP A 86 15.04 26.98 -1.59
CA ASP A 86 15.58 26.48 -0.33
C ASP A 86 16.97 25.83 -0.48
N LYS A 87 17.39 25.58 -1.73
CA LYS A 87 18.66 24.97 -2.13
C LYS A 87 18.82 23.51 -1.66
N ASN A 88 17.71 22.83 -1.43
CA ASN A 88 17.70 21.45 -0.98
C ASN A 88 17.45 20.45 -2.13
N LEU A 89 17.80 19.19 -1.87
CA LEU A 89 17.51 18.06 -2.74
C LEU A 89 16.38 17.24 -2.12
N TYR A 90 15.51 16.69 -2.97
CA TYR A 90 14.40 15.83 -2.56
C TYR A 90 14.34 14.61 -3.47
N TRP A 91 13.98 13.45 -2.96
CA TRP A 91 14.08 12.20 -3.71
C TRP A 91 12.85 11.29 -3.60
N ALA A 92 12.64 10.47 -4.61
CA ALA A 92 11.71 9.34 -4.55
C ALA A 92 12.18 8.17 -5.43
N ASN A 93 11.80 6.96 -5.04
CA ASN A 93 12.00 5.76 -5.85
C ASN A 93 10.94 5.70 -6.96
N ALA A 94 11.32 6.08 -8.19
CA ALA A 94 10.41 6.15 -9.33
C ALA A 94 9.99 4.74 -9.76
N THR A 95 10.92 3.79 -9.82
CA THR A 95 10.62 2.39 -10.18
C THR A 95 9.59 1.78 -9.24
N GLN A 96 9.70 2.03 -7.93
CA GLN A 96 8.73 1.54 -6.96
C GLN A 96 7.34 2.14 -7.19
N GLN A 97 7.24 3.45 -7.38
CA GLN A 97 5.95 4.11 -7.61
C GLN A 97 5.28 3.67 -8.91
N LEU A 98 6.05 3.48 -10.00
CA LEU A 98 5.50 3.02 -11.26
C LEU A 98 4.98 1.58 -11.16
N ARG A 99 5.73 0.71 -10.48
CA ARG A 99 5.33 -0.69 -10.29
C ARG A 99 4.17 -0.89 -9.33
N SER A 100 3.99 0.01 -8.35
CA SER A 100 2.90 -0.14 -7.35
C SER A 100 1.52 0.17 -7.90
N HIS A 101 1.41 0.83 -9.06
CA HIS A 101 0.14 1.26 -9.64
C HIS A 101 -0.32 0.40 -10.84
N GLY A 102 0.49 -0.58 -11.28
CA GLY A 102 0.19 -1.44 -12.42
C GLY A 102 0.12 -0.70 -13.77
N SER A 103 0.14 -1.44 -14.88
CA SER A 103 0.20 -0.84 -16.24
C SER A 103 -1.05 -0.06 -16.63
N PHE A 104 -2.21 -0.35 -16.02
CA PHE A 104 -3.49 0.29 -16.35
C PHE A 104 -3.74 1.61 -15.60
N ASN A 105 -3.04 1.86 -14.48
CA ASN A 105 -3.13 3.10 -13.68
C ASN A 105 -1.76 3.75 -13.46
N ALA A 106 -0.86 3.61 -14.44
CA ALA A 106 0.49 4.15 -14.37
C ALA A 106 0.48 5.66 -14.08
N PRO A 107 1.17 6.12 -13.01
CA PRO A 107 1.16 7.52 -12.66
C PRO A 107 1.88 8.35 -13.72
N ARG A 108 1.25 9.45 -14.18
CA ARG A 108 1.86 10.39 -15.14
C ARG A 108 3.06 11.16 -14.56
N PHE A 109 3.15 11.20 -13.23
CA PHE A 109 4.18 11.90 -12.49
C PHE A 109 4.69 11.03 -11.35
N ILE A 110 5.99 11.06 -11.11
CA ILE A 110 6.59 10.59 -9.86
C ILE A 110 6.39 11.68 -8.82
N GLY A 111 5.62 11.37 -7.78
CA GLY A 111 5.41 12.26 -6.64
C GLY A 111 6.60 12.17 -5.70
N ILE A 112 7.19 13.31 -5.36
CA ILE A 112 8.29 13.42 -4.40
C ILE A 112 7.77 14.18 -3.19
N SER A 113 7.79 13.53 -2.05
CA SER A 113 7.38 14.13 -0.78
C SER A 113 8.33 15.28 -0.42
N PRO A 114 7.82 16.41 0.09
CA PRO A 114 8.68 17.47 0.62
C PRO A 114 9.43 17.02 1.88
N ASN A 115 9.04 15.90 2.50
CA ASN A 115 9.75 15.33 3.65
C ASN A 115 10.88 14.38 3.23
N SER A 116 10.97 14.02 1.95
CA SER A 116 12.02 13.15 1.42
C SER A 116 13.25 13.97 1.04
N MET A 117 13.73 14.79 1.97
CA MET A 117 14.95 15.57 1.79
C MET A 117 16.16 14.63 1.65
N LEU A 118 17.12 15.05 0.83
CA LEU A 118 18.41 14.41 0.65
C LEU A 118 19.52 15.41 1.00
N ASP A 119 20.09 15.22 2.17
CA ASP A 119 21.17 16.03 2.74
C ASP A 119 22.12 15.14 3.55
N ASP A 120 23.12 15.75 4.19
CA ASP A 120 24.10 15.04 5.02
C ASP A 120 23.47 14.22 6.15
N SER A 121 22.34 14.70 6.71
CA SER A 121 21.68 14.04 7.85
C SER A 121 20.80 12.86 7.45
N THR A 122 20.38 12.82 6.18
CA THR A 122 19.44 11.84 5.64
C THR A 122 20.10 10.84 4.68
N MET A 123 21.37 11.04 4.31
CA MET A 123 22.12 10.19 3.39
C MET A 123 22.09 8.71 3.78
N ASP A 124 22.45 8.36 5.01
CA ASP A 124 22.47 6.98 5.48
C ASP A 124 21.10 6.29 5.33
N SER A 125 20.02 7.04 5.59
CA SER A 125 18.66 6.55 5.45
C SER A 125 18.30 6.32 3.98
N PHE A 126 18.65 7.27 3.10
CA PHE A 126 18.46 7.13 1.66
C PHE A 126 19.19 5.90 1.11
N VAL A 127 20.47 5.75 1.43
CA VAL A 127 21.32 4.64 0.99
C VAL A 127 20.77 3.31 1.50
N SER A 128 20.41 3.23 2.79
CA SER A 128 19.83 2.04 3.38
C SER A 128 18.53 1.62 2.69
N GLN A 129 17.65 2.58 2.40
CA GLN A 129 16.39 2.33 1.68
C GLN A 129 16.65 1.90 0.23
N ALA A 130 17.59 2.57 -0.45
CA ALA A 130 17.92 2.28 -1.83
C ALA A 130 18.55 0.89 -2.00
N ARG A 131 19.55 0.55 -1.18
CA ARG A 131 20.19 -0.77 -1.17
C ARG A 131 19.21 -1.88 -0.82
N ARG A 132 18.34 -1.68 0.18
CA ARG A 132 17.27 -2.63 0.51
C ARG A 132 16.33 -2.87 -0.68
N TYR A 133 15.98 -1.81 -1.41
CA TYR A 133 15.16 -1.95 -2.62
C TYR A 133 15.92 -2.68 -3.74
N VAL A 134 17.19 -2.33 -4.01
CA VAL A 134 18.03 -3.00 -5.02
C VAL A 134 18.15 -4.49 -4.72
N GLY A 135 18.39 -4.87 -3.46
CA GLY A 135 18.45 -6.28 -3.05
C GLY A 135 17.16 -7.03 -3.33
N ARG A 136 16.00 -6.45 -2.99
CA ARG A 136 14.68 -7.01 -3.31
C ARG A 136 14.42 -7.08 -4.81
N TYR A 137 14.83 -6.04 -5.54
CA TYR A 137 14.66 -5.93 -6.98
C TYR A 137 15.43 -7.04 -7.70
N ARG A 138 16.71 -7.23 -7.37
CA ARG A 138 17.55 -8.32 -7.88
C ARG A 138 17.03 -9.69 -7.46
N GLY A 139 16.64 -9.85 -6.20
CA GLY A 139 16.08 -11.11 -5.69
C GLY A 139 14.82 -11.52 -6.43
N ARG A 140 13.89 -10.60 -6.66
CA ARG A 140 12.68 -10.87 -7.46
C ARG A 140 13.03 -11.25 -8.90
N GLN A 141 13.93 -10.52 -9.55
CA GLN A 141 14.35 -10.86 -10.93
C GLN A 141 15.01 -12.24 -11.00
N ALA A 142 15.87 -12.58 -10.04
CA ALA A 142 16.50 -13.89 -9.97
C ALA A 142 15.47 -15.02 -9.78
N VAL A 143 14.45 -14.79 -8.92
CA VAL A 143 13.34 -15.73 -8.74
C VAL A 143 12.53 -15.86 -10.04
N LEU A 144 12.15 -14.76 -10.69
CA LEU A 144 11.41 -14.80 -11.95
C LEU A 144 12.18 -15.53 -13.06
N THR A 145 13.48 -15.27 -13.18
CA THR A 145 14.36 -15.98 -14.13
C THR A 145 14.40 -17.47 -13.81
N HIS A 146 14.61 -17.85 -12.55
CA HIS A 146 14.66 -19.26 -12.15
C HIS A 146 13.34 -19.99 -12.44
N LEU A 147 12.21 -19.38 -12.08
CA LEU A 147 10.88 -19.93 -12.37
C LEU A 147 10.60 -20.02 -13.87
N GLY A 148 11.07 -19.04 -14.66
CA GLY A 148 10.94 -19.06 -16.11
C GLY A 148 11.78 -20.16 -16.76
N GLU A 149 13.00 -20.40 -16.27
CA GLU A 149 13.85 -21.51 -16.69
C GLU A 149 13.24 -22.88 -16.37
N MET A 150 12.63 -23.03 -15.19
CA MET A 150 11.96 -24.27 -14.78
C MET A 150 10.71 -24.57 -15.60
N SER A 151 9.87 -23.56 -15.84
CA SER A 151 8.57 -23.70 -16.50
C SER A 151 8.61 -23.50 -18.02
N GLY A 152 9.72 -23.02 -18.57
CA GLY A 152 9.82 -22.61 -19.97
C GLY A 152 8.97 -21.38 -20.34
N THR A 153 8.51 -20.63 -19.34
CA THR A 153 7.66 -19.45 -19.51
C THR A 153 8.47 -18.16 -19.37
N GLU A 154 8.23 -17.18 -20.24
CA GLU A 154 8.75 -15.83 -20.08
C GLU A 154 7.74 -14.98 -19.28
N PHE A 155 8.13 -14.56 -18.08
CA PHE A 155 7.33 -13.68 -17.23
C PHE A 155 7.69 -12.21 -17.45
N ASP A 156 6.67 -11.36 -17.54
CA ASP A 156 6.88 -9.92 -17.58
C ASP A 156 7.24 -9.39 -16.17
N PRO A 157 8.15 -8.40 -16.02
CA PRO A 157 8.46 -7.81 -14.72
C PRO A 157 7.27 -7.18 -13.98
N ALA A 158 6.20 -6.82 -14.69
CA ALA A 158 4.94 -6.32 -14.15
C ALA A 158 4.00 -7.44 -13.69
N ASP A 159 4.23 -8.68 -14.11
CA ASP A 159 3.38 -9.81 -13.75
C ASP A 159 3.41 -10.11 -12.25
N HIS A 160 2.26 -10.53 -11.74
CA HIS A 160 2.15 -11.15 -10.44
C HIS A 160 2.52 -12.63 -10.58
N VAL A 161 3.76 -12.95 -10.20
CA VAL A 161 4.26 -14.33 -10.16
C VAL A 161 4.57 -14.69 -8.72
N LEU A 162 3.88 -15.71 -8.23
CA LEU A 162 4.03 -16.25 -6.89
C LEU A 162 4.39 -17.73 -7.00
N HIS A 163 5.23 -18.21 -6.10
CA HIS A 163 5.76 -19.57 -6.11
C HIS A 163 5.54 -20.25 -4.77
N PHE A 164 5.17 -21.52 -4.83
CA PHE A 164 4.96 -22.38 -3.69
C PHE A 164 5.51 -23.77 -3.99
N VAL A 165 6.11 -24.39 -2.98
CA VAL A 165 6.56 -25.77 -3.01
C VAL A 165 5.68 -26.55 -2.04
N ASN A 166 4.97 -27.55 -2.53
CA ASN A 166 4.07 -28.35 -1.71
C ASN A 166 4.84 -29.38 -0.87
N SER A 167 4.12 -30.19 -0.08
CA SER A 167 4.75 -31.22 0.76
C SER A 167 5.38 -32.39 0.00
N ASN A 168 5.12 -32.51 -1.30
CA ASN A 168 5.70 -33.52 -2.19
C ASN A 168 6.92 -33.00 -2.97
N ASP A 169 7.41 -31.81 -2.63
CA ASP A 169 8.44 -31.07 -3.36
C ASP A 169 8.05 -30.71 -4.82
N ASP A 170 6.74 -30.70 -5.12
CA ASP A 170 6.24 -30.17 -6.39
C ASP A 170 6.11 -28.65 -6.33
N ASP A 171 6.49 -28.02 -7.43
CA ASP A 171 6.47 -26.58 -7.61
C ASP A 171 5.17 -26.12 -8.26
N LEU A 172 4.55 -25.11 -7.64
CA LEU A 172 3.37 -24.43 -8.15
C LEU A 172 3.71 -22.97 -8.41
N ILE A 173 3.43 -22.51 -9.62
CA ILE A 173 3.58 -21.11 -10.01
C ILE A 173 2.20 -20.54 -10.29
N PHE A 174 1.85 -19.49 -9.56
CA PHE A 174 0.72 -18.64 -9.87
C PHE A 174 1.22 -17.46 -10.69
N TRP A 175 0.62 -17.27 -11.86
CA TRP A 175 0.97 -16.20 -12.79
C TRP A 175 -0.28 -15.44 -13.22
N LYS A 176 -0.29 -14.13 -13.00
CA LYS A 176 -1.42 -13.27 -13.36
C LYS A 176 -0.91 -11.90 -13.80
N ARG A 177 -1.43 -11.38 -14.92
CA ARG A 177 -1.12 -10.00 -15.33
C ARG A 177 -1.90 -9.01 -14.47
N PRO A 178 -1.36 -7.80 -14.22
CA PRO A 178 -2.10 -6.76 -13.52
C PRO A 178 -3.44 -6.47 -14.22
N GLY A 179 -4.55 -6.47 -13.47
CA GLY A 179 -5.88 -6.19 -14.00
C GLY A 179 -6.63 -7.38 -14.63
N ASP A 180 -5.98 -8.51 -14.91
CA ASP A 180 -6.67 -9.69 -15.43
C ASP A 180 -7.56 -10.33 -14.34
N ALA A 181 -8.71 -10.88 -14.72
CA ALA A 181 -9.57 -11.67 -13.82
C ALA A 181 -9.15 -13.15 -13.75
N VAL A 182 -8.47 -13.64 -14.80
CA VAL A 182 -8.00 -15.02 -14.96
C VAL A 182 -6.52 -15.07 -14.59
N ALA A 183 -6.12 -16.13 -13.89
CA ALA A 183 -4.71 -16.46 -13.64
C ALA A 183 -4.32 -17.73 -14.40
N THR A 184 -3.02 -17.89 -14.66
CA THR A 184 -2.42 -19.13 -15.14
C THR A 184 -1.73 -19.82 -13.97
N LEU A 185 -2.04 -21.10 -13.76
CA LEU A 185 -1.28 -21.98 -12.88
C LEU A 185 -0.34 -22.84 -13.73
N LEU A 186 0.91 -22.96 -13.29
CA LEU A 186 1.89 -23.89 -13.85
C LEU A 186 2.33 -24.83 -12.73
N LEU A 187 2.14 -26.13 -12.94
CA LEU A 187 2.46 -27.15 -11.95
C LEU A 187 3.57 -28.06 -12.49
N SER A 188 4.60 -28.30 -11.69
CA SER A 188 5.67 -29.25 -12.06
C SER A 188 5.13 -30.65 -12.31
N ALA A 189 4.15 -31.09 -11.51
CA ALA A 189 3.49 -32.39 -11.64
C ALA A 189 2.72 -32.55 -12.96
N GLN A 190 2.39 -31.47 -13.65
CA GLN A 190 1.66 -31.45 -14.92
C GLN A 190 2.52 -30.96 -16.09
N ASP A 191 3.84 -31.18 -16.02
CA ASP A 191 4.80 -30.77 -17.06
C ASP A 191 4.67 -29.28 -17.45
N TRP A 192 4.33 -28.44 -16.46
CA TRP A 192 4.18 -26.99 -16.62
C TRP A 192 3.15 -26.57 -17.68
N GLN A 193 2.17 -27.42 -17.99
CA GLN A 193 1.09 -27.04 -18.90
C GLN A 193 0.29 -25.87 -18.31
N PRO A 194 0.02 -24.81 -19.11
CA PRO A 194 -0.71 -23.65 -18.62
C PRO A 194 -2.17 -24.01 -18.35
N ALA A 195 -2.59 -23.86 -17.09
CA ALA A 195 -3.96 -24.03 -16.66
C ALA A 195 -4.59 -22.68 -16.34
N TRP A 196 -5.67 -22.33 -17.01
CA TRP A 196 -6.39 -21.08 -16.73
C TRP A 196 -7.40 -21.28 -15.62
N VAL A 197 -7.34 -20.42 -14.61
CA VAL A 197 -8.18 -20.52 -13.43
C VAL A 197 -8.73 -19.17 -13.01
N THR A 198 -9.89 -19.19 -12.36
CA THR A 198 -10.46 -18.07 -11.63
C THR A 198 -10.74 -18.50 -10.20
N LEU A 199 -10.91 -17.53 -9.29
CA LEU A 199 -11.31 -17.82 -7.92
C LEU A 199 -12.61 -18.63 -7.88
N GLU A 200 -13.58 -18.29 -8.73
CA GLU A 200 -14.87 -19.00 -8.83
C GLU A 200 -14.71 -20.44 -9.35
N SER A 201 -13.84 -20.67 -10.34
CA SER A 201 -13.59 -22.01 -10.88
C SER A 201 -12.95 -22.93 -9.84
N LEU A 202 -12.05 -22.40 -9.02
CA LEU A 202 -11.37 -23.15 -7.96
C LEU A 202 -12.26 -23.44 -6.75
N MET A 203 -13.19 -22.53 -6.41
CA MET A 203 -14.11 -22.68 -5.27
C MET A 203 -15.39 -23.45 -5.61
N ARG A 204 -15.56 -23.89 -6.86
CA ARG A 204 -16.79 -24.54 -7.34
C ARG A 204 -17.15 -25.82 -6.57
N SER A 205 -16.18 -26.58 -6.09
CA SER A 205 -16.39 -27.79 -5.29
C SER A 205 -16.71 -27.51 -3.81
N GLU A 206 -16.45 -26.29 -3.32
CA GLU A 206 -16.76 -25.86 -1.95
C GLU A 206 -18.06 -25.02 -1.84
N LEU A 207 -18.61 -24.56 -2.95
CA LEU A 207 -19.88 -23.81 -2.99
C LEU A 207 -21.09 -24.76 -3.04
N PRO A 208 -22.08 -24.63 -2.13
CA PRO A 208 -23.29 -25.42 -2.21
C PRO A 208 -24.06 -25.03 -3.47
N VAL A 209 -24.42 -26.04 -4.29
CA VAL A 209 -25.30 -25.85 -5.45
C VAL A 209 -26.62 -25.24 -4.94
N PRO A 210 -27.04 -24.05 -5.42
CA PRO A 210 -28.33 -23.49 -5.03
C PRO A 210 -29.44 -24.44 -5.49
N GLU A 211 -30.23 -24.96 -4.56
CA GLU A 211 -31.45 -25.69 -4.92
C GLU A 211 -32.42 -24.73 -5.63
N GLY A 212 -32.51 -24.84 -6.96
CA GLY A 212 -33.54 -24.16 -7.76
C GLY A 212 -33.07 -23.25 -8.90
N SER A 213 -31.78 -23.19 -9.23
CA SER A 213 -31.35 -22.55 -10.49
C SER A 213 -31.32 -23.56 -11.63
N ASP A 214 -32.34 -23.53 -12.51
CA ASP A 214 -32.41 -24.30 -13.77
C ASP A 214 -31.43 -23.80 -14.86
N ASP A 215 -30.34 -23.15 -14.47
CA ASP A 215 -29.19 -22.88 -15.33
C ASP A 215 -27.94 -22.77 -14.43
N PRO A 216 -27.23 -23.88 -14.14
CA PRO A 216 -25.86 -23.78 -13.68
C PRO A 216 -25.11 -23.25 -14.91
N GLY A 217 -24.91 -21.94 -14.99
CA GLY A 217 -24.31 -21.28 -16.14
C GLY A 217 -23.19 -22.15 -16.69
N LEU A 218 -23.32 -22.55 -17.96
CA LEU A 218 -22.47 -23.57 -18.57
C LEU A 218 -21.01 -23.32 -18.16
N PRO A 219 -20.27 -24.36 -17.75
CA PRO A 219 -18.85 -24.21 -17.44
C PRO A 219 -18.20 -23.57 -18.66
N ASP A 220 -17.50 -22.45 -18.45
CA ASP A 220 -16.59 -21.94 -19.46
C ASP A 220 -15.58 -23.06 -19.73
N PRO A 221 -15.63 -23.73 -20.90
CA PRO A 221 -14.93 -24.99 -21.13
C PRO A 221 -13.41 -24.84 -21.07
N ASP A 222 -12.92 -23.59 -21.04
CA ASP A 222 -11.50 -23.25 -21.05
C ASP A 222 -10.94 -22.96 -19.63
N LEU A 223 -11.77 -22.99 -18.57
CA LEU A 223 -11.32 -22.76 -17.18
C LEU A 223 -11.21 -24.07 -16.39
N CYS A 224 -10.02 -24.36 -15.87
CA CYS A 224 -9.74 -25.52 -15.03
C CYS A 224 -10.33 -25.34 -13.62
N THR A 225 -10.89 -26.42 -13.06
CA THR A 225 -11.30 -26.49 -11.66
C THR A 225 -10.18 -27.05 -10.78
N ALA A 226 -10.34 -26.97 -9.45
CA ALA A 226 -9.38 -27.57 -8.52
C ALA A 226 -9.30 -29.11 -8.69
N GLU A 227 -10.40 -29.74 -9.09
CA GLU A 227 -10.46 -31.18 -9.34
C GLU A 227 -9.73 -31.56 -10.63
N ASP A 228 -9.87 -30.76 -11.70
CA ASP A 228 -9.15 -30.96 -12.96
C ASP A 228 -7.63 -30.85 -12.79
N LEU A 229 -7.21 -30.05 -11.81
CA LEU A 229 -5.81 -29.79 -11.50
C LEU A 229 -5.25 -30.68 -10.38
N GLU A 230 -6.08 -31.58 -9.83
CA GLU A 230 -5.71 -32.47 -8.72
C GLU A 230 -5.14 -31.73 -7.49
N LEU A 231 -5.59 -30.50 -7.24
CA LEU A 231 -5.07 -29.68 -6.13
C LEU A 231 -5.55 -30.17 -4.78
N ASP A 232 -4.64 -30.20 -3.80
CA ASP A 232 -4.99 -30.43 -2.40
C ASP A 232 -5.51 -29.15 -1.72
N ARG A 233 -6.04 -29.30 -0.50
CA ARG A 233 -6.62 -28.17 0.25
C ARG A 233 -5.61 -27.06 0.54
N THR A 234 -4.34 -27.39 0.79
CA THR A 234 -3.29 -26.41 1.07
C THR A 234 -2.97 -25.60 -0.19
N GLU A 235 -2.85 -26.28 -1.32
CA GLU A 235 -2.60 -25.68 -2.63
C GLU A 235 -3.76 -24.78 -3.05
N ILE A 236 -5.00 -25.25 -2.88
CA ILE A 236 -6.21 -24.44 -3.10
C ILE A 236 -6.18 -23.16 -2.26
N MET A 237 -5.94 -23.28 -0.94
CA MET A 237 -5.88 -22.12 -0.04
C MET A 237 -4.75 -21.15 -0.41
N TRP A 238 -3.61 -21.67 -0.86
CA TRP A 238 -2.51 -20.84 -1.34
C TRP A 238 -2.88 -20.08 -2.61
N VAL A 239 -3.51 -20.72 -3.61
CA VAL A 239 -3.96 -20.06 -4.84
C VAL A 239 -5.05 -19.01 -4.54
N VAL A 240 -5.96 -19.30 -3.62
CA VAL A 240 -6.97 -18.32 -3.14
C VAL A 240 -6.29 -17.09 -2.52
N ALA A 241 -5.28 -17.28 -1.68
CA ALA A 241 -4.50 -16.18 -1.11
C ALA A 241 -3.73 -15.39 -2.20
N CYS A 242 -3.26 -16.07 -3.25
CA CYS A 242 -2.65 -15.42 -4.42
C CYS A 242 -3.66 -14.51 -5.14
N PHE A 243 -4.89 -14.96 -5.34
CA PHE A 243 -5.95 -14.11 -5.88
C PHE A 243 -6.21 -12.91 -4.99
N SER A 244 -6.37 -13.09 -3.68
CA SER A 244 -6.61 -11.98 -2.73
C SER A 244 -5.48 -10.95 -2.72
N SER A 245 -4.22 -11.40 -2.76
CA SER A 245 -3.05 -10.50 -2.78
C SER A 245 -2.80 -9.80 -4.12
N THR A 246 -3.48 -10.24 -5.18
CA THR A 246 -3.35 -9.70 -6.55
C THR A 246 -4.65 -9.08 -7.07
N ARG A 247 -5.66 -8.91 -6.20
CA ARG A 247 -6.81 -8.05 -6.50
C ARG A 247 -6.31 -6.61 -6.58
N PRO A 248 -6.70 -5.84 -7.60
CA PRO A 248 -6.59 -4.40 -7.52
C PRO A 248 -7.29 -3.93 -6.24
N ALA A 249 -6.80 -2.85 -5.64
CA ALA A 249 -7.54 -2.14 -4.59
C ALA A 249 -8.80 -1.51 -5.21
N GLU A 250 -9.82 -2.33 -5.47
CA GLU A 250 -11.14 -1.88 -5.88
C GLU A 250 -11.84 -1.33 -4.65
N ASN A 251 -11.63 -0.04 -4.41
CA ASN A 251 -12.58 0.93 -3.89
C ASN A 251 -11.96 2.35 -3.97
N GLY A 252 -11.64 2.79 -5.19
CA GLY A 252 -11.85 4.21 -5.52
C GLY A 252 -13.31 4.33 -5.95
N PRO A 253 -14.10 5.30 -5.47
CA PRO A 253 -15.51 5.34 -5.76
C PRO A 253 -15.71 5.51 -7.26
N GLU A 254 -16.31 4.52 -7.91
CA GLU A 254 -16.99 4.70 -9.19
C GLU A 254 -18.17 5.63 -8.97
N GLY A 255 -17.90 6.92 -9.07
CA GLY A 255 -18.90 7.98 -9.13
C GLY A 255 -18.43 8.98 -10.16
N GLU A 256 -19.35 9.45 -11.00
CA GLU A 256 -19.12 10.61 -11.87
C GLU A 256 -18.42 11.73 -11.10
N PRO A 257 -17.50 12.50 -11.71
CA PRO A 257 -16.74 13.52 -11.00
C PRO A 257 -17.72 14.56 -10.43
N VAL A 258 -17.99 14.46 -9.13
CA VAL A 258 -18.72 15.48 -8.40
C VAL A 258 -17.78 16.68 -8.32
N GLU A 259 -18.16 17.78 -8.97
CA GLU A 259 -17.50 19.07 -8.81
C GLU A 259 -17.48 19.41 -7.32
N CYS A 260 -16.30 19.29 -6.70
CA CYS A 260 -16.08 19.65 -5.31
C CYS A 260 -15.96 21.18 -5.23
N GLU A 261 -17.08 21.87 -5.03
CA GLU A 261 -17.06 23.24 -4.53
C GLU A 261 -16.60 23.22 -3.08
N GLY A 262 -15.37 23.67 -2.82
CA GLY A 262 -14.89 24.00 -1.48
C GLY A 262 -13.63 23.27 -0.98
N CYS A 263 -12.91 22.51 -1.81
CA CYS A 263 -11.63 21.96 -1.39
C CYS A 263 -10.50 23.02 -1.42
N PRO A 264 -9.48 22.91 -0.54
CA PRO A 264 -8.37 23.87 -0.46
C PRO A 264 -7.53 23.99 -1.76
N ASP A 265 -7.63 23.03 -2.67
CA ASP A 265 -7.02 23.10 -4.01
C ASP A 265 -7.68 24.17 -4.91
N CYS A 266 -8.89 24.65 -4.56
CA CYS A 266 -9.65 25.63 -5.34
C CYS A 266 -9.57 27.08 -4.82
N THR A 267 -9.01 27.33 -3.62
CA THR A 267 -9.01 28.68 -3.00
C THR A 267 -7.67 29.42 -3.08
N GLY A 268 -6.60 28.79 -3.58
CA GLY A 268 -5.33 29.47 -3.84
C GLY A 268 -4.63 30.02 -2.59
N GLU A 269 -4.97 29.53 -1.41
CA GLU A 269 -4.25 29.87 -0.18
C GLU A 269 -3.02 28.95 -0.01
N GLU A 270 -1.85 29.55 0.18
CA GLU A 270 -0.59 28.84 0.38
C GLU A 270 -0.63 27.96 1.66
N PRO A 271 -0.42 26.63 1.56
CA PRO A 271 -0.33 25.77 2.73
C PRO A 271 0.99 26.03 3.47
N LYS A 272 0.88 26.42 4.74
CA LYS A 272 2.03 26.54 5.65
C LYS A 272 2.49 25.15 6.14
N GLU A 273 3.78 24.93 5.99
CA GLU A 273 4.73 24.00 6.63
C GLU A 273 4.34 23.04 7.80
N HIS A 274 4.83 21.79 7.66
CA HIS A 274 5.45 20.79 8.62
C HIS A 274 4.64 20.00 9.68
N GLY A 275 4.94 18.67 9.82
CA GLY A 275 4.88 17.94 11.11
C GLY A 275 4.59 16.41 11.13
N ARG A 276 5.58 15.53 11.37
CA ARG A 276 5.32 14.11 11.78
C ARG A 276 4.42 14.08 13.03
N ILE A 277 3.35 13.28 13.03
CA ILE A 277 2.51 13.07 14.23
C ILE A 277 3.11 11.93 15.05
N GLU A 278 3.49 12.20 16.29
CA GLU A 278 3.93 11.17 17.24
C GLU A 278 2.74 10.26 17.63
N ALA A 279 2.99 8.96 17.84
CA ALA A 279 1.93 7.97 18.06
C ALA A 279 1.09 8.23 19.33
N ASP A 280 1.71 8.83 20.35
CA ASP A 280 1.06 9.27 21.58
C ASP A 280 0.06 10.42 21.33
N VAL A 281 0.35 11.32 20.39
CA VAL A 281 -0.54 12.42 19.97
C VAL A 281 -1.78 11.87 19.27
N ILE A 282 -1.63 10.88 18.38
CA ILE A 282 -2.78 10.22 17.73
C ILE A 282 -3.64 9.49 18.76
N HIS A 283 -3.02 8.74 19.68
CA HIS A 283 -3.76 8.03 20.73
C HIS A 283 -4.57 8.99 21.62
N ALA A 284 -3.97 10.12 22.02
CA ALA A 284 -4.65 11.13 22.83
C ALA A 284 -5.82 11.78 22.09
N TYR A 285 -5.66 12.05 20.80
CA TYR A 285 -6.71 12.62 19.97
C TYR A 285 -7.88 11.65 19.78
N VAL A 286 -7.60 10.42 19.35
CA VAL A 286 -8.62 9.38 19.15
C VAL A 286 -9.39 9.10 20.44
N LEU A 287 -8.70 9.02 21.58
CA LEU A 287 -9.33 8.87 22.89
C LEU A 287 -10.28 10.04 23.19
N THR A 288 -9.86 11.28 22.92
CA THR A 288 -10.68 12.47 23.14
C THR A 288 -11.96 12.43 22.30
N CYS A 289 -11.85 12.13 21.00
CA CYS A 289 -13.00 12.00 20.11
C CYS A 289 -13.96 10.90 20.56
N MET A 290 -13.44 9.74 20.99
CA MET A 290 -14.26 8.65 21.52
C MET A 290 -15.03 9.07 22.76
N LEU A 291 -14.37 9.75 23.70
CA LEU A 291 -15.02 10.21 24.93
C LEU A 291 -16.11 11.25 24.66
N ASP A 292 -15.85 12.22 23.77
CA ASP A 292 -16.85 13.23 23.39
C ASP A 292 -18.07 12.59 22.73
N ARG A 293 -17.84 11.59 21.87
CA ARG A 293 -18.91 10.86 21.20
C ARG A 293 -19.73 10.01 22.17
N ILE A 294 -19.08 9.31 23.11
CA ILE A 294 -19.76 8.50 24.13
C ILE A 294 -20.59 9.38 25.08
N GLU A 295 -20.11 10.58 25.43
CA GLU A 295 -20.86 11.52 26.27
C GLU A 295 -22.07 12.13 25.55
N ALA A 296 -21.94 12.40 24.25
CA ALA A 296 -23.07 12.85 23.43
C ALA A 296 -24.12 11.75 23.22
N GLU A 297 -23.69 10.48 23.15
CA GLU A 297 -24.54 9.32 22.87
C GLU A 297 -24.29 8.17 23.87
N PRO A 298 -25.00 8.13 25.00
CA PRO A 298 -24.70 7.20 26.12
C PRO A 298 -24.89 5.72 25.77
N ASP A 299 -25.66 5.41 24.73
CA ASP A 299 -25.95 4.07 24.22
C ASP A 299 -25.11 3.70 22.98
N LEU A 300 -24.20 4.57 22.55
CA LEU A 300 -23.34 4.36 21.38
C LEU A 300 -22.53 3.06 21.46
N VAL A 301 -21.87 2.80 22.58
CA VAL A 301 -21.01 1.61 22.74
C VAL A 301 -21.81 0.33 22.51
N GLN A 302 -23.02 0.25 23.09
CA GLN A 302 -23.89 -0.92 22.92
C GLN A 302 -24.36 -1.06 21.47
N ARG A 303 -24.75 0.04 20.83
CA ARG A 303 -25.17 0.01 19.41
C ARG A 303 -24.01 -0.38 18.50
N SER A 304 -22.80 0.15 18.70
CA SER A 304 -21.64 -0.17 17.86
C SER A 304 -21.19 -1.62 18.01
N ILE A 305 -21.30 -2.20 19.20
CA ILE A 305 -21.08 -3.65 19.41
C ILE A 305 -22.10 -4.45 18.60
N LEU A 306 -23.39 -4.10 18.64
CA LEU A 306 -24.41 -4.80 17.86
C LEU A 306 -24.14 -4.68 16.36
N ALA A 307 -23.84 -3.48 15.86
CA ALA A 307 -23.50 -3.25 14.46
C ALA A 307 -22.27 -4.05 14.01
N MET A 308 -21.25 -4.17 14.87
CA MET A 308 -20.09 -5.03 14.59
C MET A 308 -20.49 -6.51 14.50
N ARG A 309 -21.36 -7.00 15.39
CA ARG A 309 -21.77 -8.42 15.37
C ARG A 309 -22.62 -8.78 14.16
N GLU A 310 -23.27 -7.80 13.56
CA GLU A 310 -24.05 -7.96 12.32
C GLU A 310 -23.18 -7.82 11.06
N GLU A 311 -21.95 -7.31 11.18
CA GLU A 311 -21.01 -7.17 10.05
C GLU A 311 -20.37 -8.52 9.69
N THR A 312 -20.76 -9.09 8.55
CA THR A 312 -20.24 -10.38 8.06
C THR A 312 -18.86 -10.30 7.39
N ALA A 313 -18.27 -9.11 7.30
CA ALA A 313 -17.07 -8.82 6.52
C ALA A 313 -15.85 -8.42 7.38
N LEU A 314 -15.84 -8.74 8.67
CA LEU A 314 -14.67 -8.48 9.52
C LEU A 314 -13.49 -9.37 9.12
N GLU A 315 -12.30 -8.79 9.03
CA GLU A 315 -11.07 -9.53 8.72
C GLU A 315 -10.76 -10.58 9.80
N PRO A 316 -10.23 -11.76 9.43
CA PRO A 316 -9.92 -12.83 10.39
C PRO A 316 -9.01 -12.40 11.54
N ASP A 317 -8.05 -11.52 11.29
CA ASP A 317 -7.13 -11.00 12.30
C ASP A 317 -7.86 -10.12 13.33
N ILE A 318 -8.80 -9.30 12.89
CA ILE A 318 -9.67 -8.49 13.76
C ILE A 318 -10.55 -9.40 14.62
N ILE A 319 -11.09 -10.48 14.06
CA ILE A 319 -11.91 -11.46 14.80
C ILE A 319 -11.09 -12.15 15.89
N ALA A 320 -9.85 -12.56 15.58
CA ALA A 320 -8.95 -13.19 16.53
C ALA A 320 -8.54 -12.25 17.67
N GLU A 321 -8.24 -10.99 17.35
CA GLU A 321 -7.92 -9.96 18.34
C GLU A 321 -9.12 -9.65 19.25
N LEU A 322 -10.31 -9.49 18.65
CA LEU A 322 -11.56 -9.26 19.39
C LEU A 322 -11.83 -10.40 20.37
N GLY A 323 -11.74 -11.65 19.92
CA GLY A 323 -11.94 -12.82 20.78
C GLY A 323 -10.97 -12.88 21.96
N THR A 324 -9.73 -12.46 21.75
CA THR A 324 -8.71 -12.38 22.81
C THR A 324 -9.06 -11.32 23.85
N LEU A 325 -9.44 -10.11 23.41
CA LEU A 325 -9.75 -8.98 24.28
C LEU A 325 -11.08 -9.16 25.04
N GLU A 326 -12.08 -9.77 24.42
CA GLU A 326 -13.39 -10.03 25.05
C GLU A 326 -13.37 -11.15 26.09
N THR A 327 -12.34 -12.00 26.06
CA THR A 327 -12.18 -13.09 27.03
C THR A 327 -11.96 -12.56 28.45
N ASP A 328 -11.44 -11.34 28.64
CA ASP A 328 -11.29 -10.72 29.95
C ASP A 328 -12.51 -9.82 30.30
N PRO A 329 -13.37 -10.22 31.26
CA PRO A 329 -14.53 -9.44 31.68
C PRO A 329 -14.16 -8.08 32.29
N ARG A 330 -12.92 -7.89 32.76
CA ARG A 330 -12.45 -6.60 33.30
C ARG A 330 -12.27 -5.59 32.18
N VAL A 331 -11.68 -6.00 31.06
CA VAL A 331 -11.46 -5.17 29.87
C VAL A 331 -12.80 -4.74 29.30
N VAL A 332 -13.73 -5.68 29.08
CA VAL A 332 -15.08 -5.39 28.58
C VAL A 332 -15.85 -4.44 29.51
N ARG A 333 -15.76 -4.65 30.83
CA ARG A 333 -16.42 -3.79 31.83
C ARG A 333 -15.83 -2.38 31.88
N ARG A 334 -14.52 -2.20 31.64
CA ARG A 334 -13.90 -0.87 31.53
C ARG A 334 -14.40 -0.15 30.29
N VAL A 335 -14.44 -0.81 29.14
CA VAL A 335 -14.95 -0.21 27.89
C VAL A 335 -16.41 0.22 28.03
N SER A 336 -17.23 -0.61 28.67
CA SER A 336 -18.65 -0.28 28.95
C SER A 336 -18.84 0.90 29.90
N LYS A 337 -17.79 1.37 30.57
CA LYS A 337 -17.81 2.47 31.54
C LYS A 337 -16.94 3.65 31.10
N LEU A 338 -16.44 3.66 29.86
CA LEU A 338 -15.62 4.75 29.35
C LEU A 338 -16.41 6.08 29.45
N SER A 339 -15.79 7.06 30.08
CA SER A 339 -16.31 8.42 30.24
C SER A 339 -15.17 9.35 30.69
N ARG A 340 -15.30 10.67 30.51
CA ARG A 340 -14.29 11.62 31.01
C ARG A 340 -14.16 11.59 32.55
N ALA A 341 -15.17 11.07 33.25
CA ALA A 341 -15.12 10.86 34.70
C ALA A 341 -14.23 9.68 35.12
N THR A 342 -13.99 8.73 34.20
CA THR A 342 -13.21 7.51 34.46
C THR A 342 -11.82 7.50 33.83
N VAL A 343 -11.63 8.28 32.76
CA VAL A 343 -10.39 8.36 31.98
C VAL A 343 -10.18 9.82 31.59
N ALA A 344 -9.12 10.46 32.10
CA ALA A 344 -8.81 11.86 31.80
C ALA A 344 -7.67 11.97 30.77
N THR A 345 -6.71 11.04 30.80
CA THR A 345 -5.60 10.96 29.83
C THR A 345 -5.41 9.54 29.30
N VAL A 346 -4.56 9.38 28.27
CA VAL A 346 -4.21 8.08 27.67
C VAL A 346 -3.56 7.13 28.70
N ASP A 347 -2.91 7.67 29.74
CA ASP A 347 -2.28 6.87 30.78
C ASP A 347 -3.30 6.27 31.79
N ASP A 348 -4.53 6.79 31.84
CA ASP A 348 -5.58 6.32 32.75
C ASP A 348 -6.31 5.08 32.21
N ILE A 349 -6.15 4.78 30.92
CA ILE A 349 -6.77 3.65 30.25
C ILE A 349 -5.77 2.51 30.04
N GLU A 350 -6.20 1.29 30.37
CA GLU A 350 -5.42 0.09 30.12
C GLU A 350 -5.31 -0.14 28.59
N PRO A 351 -4.12 -0.45 28.03
CA PRO A 351 -3.92 -0.57 26.59
C PRO A 351 -4.90 -1.53 25.90
N GLU A 352 -5.23 -2.64 26.56
CA GLU A 352 -6.20 -3.64 26.11
C GLU A 352 -7.62 -3.06 26.02
N ALA A 353 -8.00 -2.21 26.98
CA ALA A 353 -9.30 -1.55 26.99
C ALA A 353 -9.38 -0.45 25.92
N PHE A 354 -8.28 0.27 25.67
CA PHE A 354 -8.21 1.23 24.57
C PHE A 354 -8.35 0.54 23.20
N ARG A 355 -7.58 -0.54 22.97
CA ARG A 355 -7.69 -1.33 21.73
C ARG A 355 -9.10 -1.88 21.52
N LEU A 356 -9.71 -2.47 22.55
CA LEU A 356 -11.06 -3.00 22.46
C LEU A 356 -12.10 -1.90 22.16
N ALA A 357 -11.94 -0.72 22.75
CA ALA A 357 -12.83 0.41 22.49
C ALA A 357 -12.68 0.96 21.05
N VAL A 358 -11.46 0.99 20.50
CA VAL A 358 -11.22 1.34 19.09
C VAL A 358 -11.92 0.34 18.17
N LEU A 359 -11.73 -0.96 18.38
CA LEU A 359 -12.38 -2.01 17.58
C LEU A 359 -13.92 -1.87 17.61
N TYR A 360 -14.49 -1.64 18.80
CA TYR A 360 -15.93 -1.45 18.97
C TYR A 360 -16.48 -0.22 18.27
N LEU A 361 -15.84 0.93 18.41
CA LEU A 361 -16.44 2.21 18.01
C LEU A 361 -16.04 2.64 16.60
N ILE A 362 -14.87 2.23 16.13
CA ILE A 362 -14.25 2.76 14.92
C ILE A 362 -14.24 1.68 13.85
N HIS A 363 -14.70 2.02 12.65
CA HIS A 363 -14.60 1.16 11.47
C HIS A 363 -13.24 1.31 10.81
N CYS A 364 -12.79 2.55 10.59
CA CYS A 364 -11.43 2.83 10.14
C CYS A 364 -10.96 4.23 10.55
N ILE A 365 -9.64 4.42 10.61
CA ILE A 365 -9.02 5.73 10.83
C ILE A 365 -8.20 6.05 9.60
N TYR A 366 -8.52 7.15 8.94
CA TYR A 366 -7.67 7.70 7.90
C TYR A 366 -6.76 8.74 8.53
N VAL A 367 -5.45 8.54 8.37
CA VAL A 367 -4.45 9.54 8.71
C VAL A 367 -4.10 10.30 7.44
N GLY A 368 -4.65 11.50 7.33
CA GLY A 368 -4.38 12.49 6.31
C GLY A 368 -2.98 13.08 6.42
N GLY A 369 -2.69 14.02 5.53
CA GLY A 369 -1.38 14.65 5.47
C GLY A 369 -1.05 15.40 6.78
N PRO A 370 0.22 15.37 7.23
CA PRO A 370 0.68 16.01 8.47
C PRO A 370 0.51 17.55 8.54
N SER A 371 0.00 18.16 7.47
CA SER A 371 -0.20 19.59 7.29
C SER A 371 -1.62 20.06 7.63
N LEU A 372 -2.56 19.14 7.88
CA LEU A 372 -3.92 19.48 8.32
C LEU A 372 -3.93 19.79 9.84
N PRO A 373 -4.89 20.49 10.44
CA PRO A 373 -5.06 20.45 11.89
C PRO A 373 -5.46 19.03 12.35
N LEU A 374 -5.18 18.63 13.59
CA LEU A 374 -5.27 17.21 14.02
C LEU A 374 -6.65 16.57 13.77
N ASP A 375 -7.70 17.39 13.79
CA ASP A 375 -9.08 17.05 13.47
C ASP A 375 -9.38 16.82 11.99
N GLU A 376 -8.56 17.38 11.12
CA GLU A 376 -8.56 17.12 9.68
C GLU A 376 -7.49 16.09 9.28
N GLN A 377 -6.41 15.94 10.08
CA GLN A 377 -5.40 14.89 9.91
C GLN A 377 -5.92 13.51 10.27
N VAL A 378 -6.75 13.39 11.30
CA VAL A 378 -7.24 12.11 11.79
C VAL A 378 -8.74 12.04 11.54
N ARG A 379 -9.11 11.51 10.37
CA ARG A 379 -10.51 11.26 10.02
C ARG A 379 -10.93 9.89 10.54
N ILE A 380 -11.69 9.90 11.63
CA ILE A 380 -12.30 8.70 12.22
C ILE A 380 -13.59 8.39 11.46
N VAL A 381 -13.66 7.22 10.83
CA VAL A 381 -14.93 6.68 10.34
C VAL A 381 -15.50 5.80 11.45
N TRP A 382 -16.55 6.33 12.08
CA TRP A 382 -17.28 5.62 13.12
C TRP A 382 -18.02 4.44 12.54
N ARG A 383 -18.07 3.35 13.31
CA ARG A 383 -18.85 2.16 12.97
C ARG A 383 -20.34 2.46 12.89
N ILE A 384 -20.81 3.39 13.72
CA ILE A 384 -22.14 3.97 13.58
C ILE A 384 -21.96 5.41 13.10
N PRO A 385 -22.49 5.76 11.91
CA PRO A 385 -22.41 7.11 11.37
C PRO A 385 -22.98 8.15 12.34
N GLU A 386 -22.42 9.35 12.31
CA GLU A 386 -22.93 10.45 13.11
C GLU A 386 -24.31 10.90 12.61
N PRO A 387 -25.24 11.28 13.50
CA PRO A 387 -26.50 11.85 13.07
C PRO A 387 -26.24 13.15 12.29
N PRO A 388 -26.94 13.39 11.17
CA PRO A 388 -26.73 14.58 10.36
C PRO A 388 -26.99 15.84 11.19
N GLU A 389 -26.10 16.83 11.09
CA GLU A 389 -26.28 18.11 11.78
C GLU A 389 -27.63 18.75 11.39
N PRO A 390 -28.37 19.35 12.34
CA PRO A 390 -29.58 20.06 12.01
C PRO A 390 -29.24 21.27 11.15
N GLU A 391 -29.71 21.29 9.90
CA GLU A 391 -29.55 22.38 8.92
C GLU A 391 -29.69 23.75 9.61
N SER A 392 -28.58 24.49 9.68
CA SER A 392 -28.57 25.83 10.22
C SER A 392 -29.40 26.74 9.30
N ARG A 393 -30.59 27.10 9.78
CA ARG A 393 -31.49 28.04 9.12
C ARG A 393 -30.75 29.35 8.85
N THR A 394 -30.52 29.62 7.56
CA THR A 394 -30.08 30.90 7.05
C THR A 394 -31.06 32.00 7.49
N ARG A 395 -30.56 33.03 8.18
CA ARG A 395 -31.18 34.36 8.20
C ARG A 395 -30.14 35.45 8.39
#